data_AF-A0A5N4CXF9-F1
#
_entry.id   AF-A0A5N4CXF9-F1
#
_cell.length_a   1.000
_cell.length_b   1.000
_cell.length_c   1.000
_cell.angle_alpha   90.00
_cell.angle_beta   90.00
_cell.angle_gamma   90.00
#
_symmetry.space_group_name_H-M   'P 1'
#
loop_
_entity.id
_entity.type
_entity.pdbx_description
1 polymer ?
#
loop_
_entity_poly.entity_id
_entity_poly.type
_entity_poly.pdbx_seq_one_letter_code
_entity_poly.pdbx_strand_id
1 'polypeptide(L)'
;MAEPDALWEALMALLPGTKEELKLELGEEVEGSVVLLLQRAAQLFYGGQMSACLQTCEVLLDYSWEKLNAGPWQQVHKDWRRVYACGCLLKAVCLCAPPADTTAVAAALRVCDLGLLMGAAILGDILLKVAAVLQTHLISRKRPAPGPSQEPPSTKTKGLPREYGGGFTAKVVPMVWGDV
;
A
#
# COMPACT_ATOMS: atom_id res chain seq x y z
N MET A 1 2.46 -30.42 -3.19
CA MET A 1 2.94 -29.38 -2.26
C MET A 1 2.61 -28.06 -2.91
N ALA A 2 1.84 -27.19 -2.24
CA ALA A 2 1.55 -25.87 -2.76
C ALA A 2 2.87 -25.09 -2.75
N GLU A 3 3.28 -24.53 -3.89
CA GLU A 3 4.40 -23.59 -3.95
C GLU A 3 4.16 -22.48 -2.91
N PRO A 4 5.18 -22.10 -2.11
CA PRO A 4 5.08 -20.95 -1.24
C PRO A 4 4.64 -19.75 -2.07
N ASP A 5 3.60 -19.05 -1.63
CA ASP A 5 3.21 -17.80 -2.29
C ASP A 5 4.36 -16.80 -2.08
N ALA A 6 5.14 -16.54 -3.14
CA ALA A 6 6.34 -15.71 -3.08
C ALA A 6 6.06 -14.32 -2.48
N LEU A 7 4.82 -13.81 -2.61
CA LEU A 7 4.39 -12.59 -1.95
C LEU A 7 4.36 -12.76 -0.43
N TRP A 8 3.74 -13.83 0.07
CA TRP A 8 3.64 -14.12 1.49
C TRP A 8 5.02 -14.26 2.13
N GLU A 9 5.92 -15.02 1.51
CA GLU A 9 7.30 -15.18 2.00
C GLU A 9 8.05 -13.85 2.06
N ALA A 10 7.92 -13.02 1.01
CA ALA A 10 8.55 -11.69 0.98
C ALA A 10 8.01 -10.77 2.08
N LEU A 11 6.70 -10.83 2.37
CA LEU A 11 6.09 -10.05 3.45
C LEU A 11 6.54 -10.55 4.83
N MET A 12 6.51 -11.86 5.06
CA MET A 12 6.94 -12.44 6.33
C MET A 12 8.42 -12.19 6.62
N ALA A 13 9.27 -12.13 5.60
CA ALA A 13 10.69 -11.78 5.74
C ALA A 13 10.95 -10.32 6.18
N LEU A 14 9.97 -9.42 6.02
CA LEU A 14 10.07 -8.03 6.50
C LEU A 14 9.65 -7.87 7.96
N LEU A 15 8.81 -8.78 8.46
CA LEU A 15 8.23 -8.68 9.79
C LEU A 15 9.21 -9.15 10.86
N PRO A 16 9.07 -8.64 12.10
CA PRO A 16 9.79 -9.21 13.22
C PRO A 16 9.47 -10.71 13.40
N GLY A 17 10.43 -11.47 13.93
CA GLY A 17 10.28 -12.92 14.05
C GLY A 17 9.32 -13.32 15.18
N THR A 18 9.06 -12.41 16.12
CA THR A 18 8.27 -12.67 17.33
C THR A 18 7.35 -11.51 17.68
N LYS A 19 6.27 -11.80 18.43
CA LYS A 19 5.35 -10.77 18.93
C LYS A 19 6.05 -9.80 19.90
N GLU A 20 7.08 -10.24 20.60
CA GLU A 20 7.89 -9.44 21.52
C GLU A 20 8.74 -8.40 20.79
N GLU A 21 9.10 -8.62 19.53
CA GLU A 21 9.82 -7.64 18.71
C GLU A 21 8.88 -6.62 18.07
N LEU A 22 7.58 -6.95 17.96
CA LEU A 22 6.54 -6.00 17.56
C LEU A 22 6.24 -4.94 18.65
N LYS A 23 6.96 -4.97 19.79
CA LYS A 23 6.74 -4.10 20.95
C LYS A 23 6.65 -2.63 20.55
N LEU A 24 5.45 -2.10 20.63
CA LEU A 24 5.21 -0.69 20.81
C LEU A 24 5.16 -0.43 22.30
N GLU A 25 6.20 0.19 22.84
CA GLU A 25 6.09 0.89 24.12
C GLU A 25 5.17 2.09 23.90
N LEU A 26 3.89 1.93 24.25
CA LEU A 26 2.86 2.96 24.20
C LEU A 26 2.75 3.61 25.59
N GLY A 27 2.68 4.93 25.62
CA GLY A 27 2.47 5.70 26.85
C GLY A 27 1.03 5.66 27.35
N GLU A 28 0.78 6.35 28.46
CA GLU A 28 -0.50 6.38 29.19
C GLU A 28 -1.65 7.05 28.40
N GLU A 29 -1.32 7.77 27.33
CA GLU A 29 -2.29 8.39 26.41
C GLU A 29 -3.15 7.37 25.65
N VAL A 30 -2.65 6.15 25.48
CA VAL A 30 -3.40 5.06 24.87
C VAL A 30 -4.04 4.23 25.97
N GLU A 31 -5.34 4.07 25.86
CA GLU A 31 -6.15 3.31 26.82
C GLU A 31 -5.68 1.86 26.93
N GLY A 32 -5.61 1.32 28.15
CA GLY A 32 -5.12 -0.04 28.40
C GLY A 32 -5.88 -1.13 27.65
N SER A 33 -7.18 -0.93 27.41
CA SER A 33 -8.01 -1.83 26.57
C SER A 33 -7.53 -1.91 25.13
N VAL A 34 -7.08 -0.79 24.55
CA VAL A 34 -6.54 -0.72 23.20
C VAL A 34 -5.16 -1.37 23.13
N VAL A 35 -4.34 -1.17 24.15
CA VAL A 35 -3.05 -1.86 24.28
C VAL A 35 -3.25 -3.38 24.30
N LEU A 36 -4.22 -3.87 25.09
CA LEU A 36 -4.58 -5.28 25.14
C LEU A 36 -5.13 -5.79 23.79
N LEU A 37 -5.94 -4.99 23.09
CA LEU A 37 -6.49 -5.35 21.78
C LEU A 37 -5.39 -5.48 20.73
N LEU A 38 -4.42 -4.56 20.72
CA LEU A 38 -3.25 -4.64 19.85
C LEU A 38 -2.38 -5.87 20.18
N GLN A 39 -2.14 -6.15 21.45
CA GLN A 39 -1.42 -7.36 21.88
C GLN A 39 -2.16 -8.63 21.44
N ARG A 40 -3.50 -8.62 21.49
CA ARG A 40 -4.33 -9.72 21.02
C ARG A 40 -4.22 -9.90 19.51
N ALA A 41 -4.26 -8.82 18.73
CA ALA A 41 -4.05 -8.86 17.28
C ALA A 41 -2.68 -9.47 16.95
N ALA A 42 -1.61 -9.03 17.62
CA ALA A 42 -0.28 -9.60 17.45
C ALA A 42 -0.24 -11.09 17.82
N GLN A 43 -0.85 -11.50 18.94
CA GLN A 43 -0.94 -12.92 19.31
C GLN A 43 -1.66 -13.76 18.25
N LEU A 44 -2.77 -13.27 17.71
CA LEU A 44 -3.52 -13.97 16.66
C LEU A 44 -2.70 -14.07 15.37
N PHE A 45 -2.00 -12.99 15.00
CA PHE A 45 -1.10 -12.95 13.86
C PHE A 45 0.00 -14.02 13.96
N TYR A 46 0.83 -13.96 15.01
CA TYR A 46 1.92 -14.93 15.19
C TYR A 46 1.41 -16.35 15.50
N GLY A 47 0.16 -16.49 15.97
CA GLY A 47 -0.52 -17.76 16.15
C GLY A 47 -1.16 -18.34 14.88
N GLY A 48 -0.99 -17.70 13.71
CA GLY A 48 -1.52 -18.19 12.43
C GLY A 48 -3.02 -17.96 12.22
N GLN A 49 -3.70 -17.25 13.12
CA GLN A 49 -5.15 -17.02 13.08
C GLN A 49 -5.48 -15.75 12.28
N MET A 50 -5.18 -15.74 10.97
CA MET A 50 -5.26 -14.56 10.10
C MET A 50 -6.65 -13.91 10.09
N SER A 51 -7.73 -14.70 10.01
CA SER A 51 -9.10 -14.18 10.00
C SER A 51 -9.49 -13.47 11.31
N ALA A 52 -9.16 -14.07 12.45
CA ALA A 52 -9.42 -13.45 13.76
C ALA A 52 -8.52 -12.23 13.98
N CYS A 53 -7.27 -12.28 13.52
CA CYS A 53 -6.37 -11.13 13.54
C CYS A 53 -6.95 -9.98 12.71
N LEU A 54 -7.45 -10.26 11.50
CA LEU A 54 -8.06 -9.27 10.61
C LEU A 54 -9.26 -8.57 11.28
N GLN A 55 -10.19 -9.34 11.87
CA GLN A 55 -11.33 -8.80 12.62
C GLN A 55 -10.89 -7.93 13.80
N THR A 56 -9.87 -8.38 14.53
CA THR A 56 -9.32 -7.62 15.65
C THR A 56 -8.69 -6.30 15.17
N CYS A 57 -8.01 -6.31 14.03
CA CYS A 57 -7.43 -5.12 13.43
C CYS A 57 -8.50 -4.15 12.93
N GLU A 58 -9.65 -4.62 12.45
CA GLU A 58 -10.77 -3.75 12.06
C GLU A 58 -11.28 -2.94 13.23
N VAL A 59 -11.57 -3.59 14.37
CA VAL A 59 -11.99 -2.90 15.60
C VAL A 59 -10.92 -1.91 16.07
N LEU A 60 -9.64 -2.31 16.02
CA LEU A 60 -8.52 -1.45 16.41
C LEU A 60 -8.43 -0.21 15.53
N LEU A 61 -8.60 -0.37 14.22
CA LEU A 61 -8.50 0.71 13.24
C LEU A 61 -9.70 1.66 13.33
N ASP A 62 -10.91 1.15 13.51
CA ASP A 62 -12.11 1.96 13.69
C ASP A 62 -11.96 2.88 14.90
N TYR A 63 -11.54 2.31 16.04
CA TYR A 63 -11.38 3.08 17.26
C TYR A 63 -10.21 4.07 17.19
N SER A 64 -9.05 3.64 16.71
CA SER A 64 -7.91 4.54 16.59
C SER A 64 -8.14 5.64 15.56
N TRP A 65 -8.91 5.39 14.49
CA TRP A 65 -9.34 6.42 13.54
C TRP A 65 -10.13 7.54 14.21
N GLU A 66 -11.08 7.21 15.09
CA GLU A 66 -11.83 8.21 15.85
C GLU A 66 -10.90 9.09 16.70
N LYS A 67 -9.92 8.48 17.37
CA LYS A 67 -8.92 9.21 18.18
C LYS A 67 -8.02 10.11 17.34
N LEU A 68 -7.63 9.66 16.15
CA LEU A 68 -6.85 10.47 15.21
C LEU A 68 -7.63 11.66 14.66
N ASN A 69 -8.96 11.60 14.65
CA ASN A 69 -9.85 12.62 14.08
C ASN A 69 -10.65 13.41 15.13
N ALA A 70 -10.35 13.25 16.42
CA ALA A 70 -11.07 13.92 17.52
C ALA A 70 -10.73 15.41 17.69
N GLY A 71 -9.70 15.92 17.02
CA GLY A 71 -9.24 17.30 17.16
C GLY A 71 -8.20 17.71 16.11
N PRO A 72 -7.56 18.88 16.26
CA PRO A 72 -6.54 19.34 15.33
C PRO A 72 -5.40 18.33 15.18
N TRP A 73 -5.00 18.04 13.94
CA TRP A 73 -3.98 17.02 13.65
C TRP A 73 -2.66 17.19 14.43
N GLN A 74 -2.24 18.44 14.66
CA GLN A 74 -1.01 18.76 15.39
C GLN A 74 -1.06 18.35 16.88
N GLN A 75 -2.26 18.16 17.43
CA GLN A 75 -2.48 17.77 18.82
C GLN A 75 -2.66 16.26 18.98
N VAL A 76 -2.71 15.50 17.88
CA VAL A 76 -2.87 14.05 17.91
C VAL A 76 -1.61 13.42 18.50
N HIS A 77 -1.78 12.68 19.60
CA HIS A 77 -0.65 12.06 20.28
C HIS A 77 0.05 11.01 19.39
N LYS A 78 1.38 10.98 19.46
CA LYS A 78 2.21 10.09 18.63
C LYS A 78 1.84 8.61 18.82
N ASP A 79 1.47 8.20 20.03
CA ASP A 79 1.15 6.80 20.30
C ASP A 79 -0.16 6.35 19.65
N TRP A 80 -1.17 7.22 19.53
CA TRP A 80 -2.37 6.91 18.73
C TRP A 80 -2.02 6.68 17.26
N ARG A 81 -1.08 7.45 16.72
CA ARG A 81 -0.56 7.26 15.35
C ARG A 81 0.24 5.97 15.21
N ARG A 82 0.95 5.53 16.25
CA ARG A 82 1.66 4.22 16.27
C ARG A 82 0.68 3.05 16.33
N VAL A 83 -0.39 3.17 17.13
CA VAL A 83 -1.48 2.17 17.19
C VAL A 83 -2.11 2.01 15.81
N TYR A 84 -2.50 3.11 15.17
CA TYR A 84 -3.09 3.08 13.83
C TYR A 84 -2.14 2.45 12.80
N ALA A 85 -0.86 2.84 12.79
CA ALA A 85 0.15 2.26 11.91
C ALA A 85 0.31 0.74 12.11
N CYS A 86 0.30 0.25 13.36
CA CYS A 86 0.40 -1.18 13.63
C CYS A 86 -0.86 -1.95 13.23
N GLY A 87 -2.05 -1.39 13.46
CA GLY A 87 -3.30 -1.95 12.95
C GLY A 87 -3.27 -2.07 11.43
N CYS A 88 -2.78 -1.04 10.73
CA CYS A 88 -2.62 -1.06 9.27
C CYS A 88 -1.62 -2.15 8.83
N LEU A 89 -0.48 -2.26 9.50
CA LEU A 89 0.53 -3.28 9.18
C LEU A 89 -0.04 -4.70 9.29
N LEU A 90 -0.63 -5.03 10.44
CA LEU A 90 -1.19 -6.35 10.69
C LEU A 90 -2.34 -6.66 9.74
N LYS A 91 -3.26 -5.70 9.51
CA LYS A 91 -4.37 -5.85 8.57
C LYS A 91 -3.87 -6.07 7.14
N ALA A 92 -2.92 -5.26 6.67
CA ALA A 92 -2.38 -5.38 5.32
C ALA A 92 -1.75 -6.76 5.09
N VAL A 93 -0.96 -7.26 6.04
CA VAL A 93 -0.35 -8.59 5.90
C VAL A 93 -1.40 -9.69 5.98
N CYS A 94 -2.38 -9.62 6.90
CA CYS A 94 -3.48 -10.60 6.96
C CYS A 94 -4.26 -10.70 5.65
N LEU A 95 -4.49 -9.57 4.96
CA LEU A 95 -5.15 -9.55 3.65
C LEU A 95 -4.33 -10.25 2.55
N CYS A 96 -3.03 -10.38 2.73
CA CYS A 96 -2.14 -11.08 1.81
C CYS A 96 -1.89 -12.55 2.19
N ALA A 97 -2.55 -13.07 3.23
CA ALA A 97 -2.45 -14.48 3.60
C ALA A 97 -3.02 -15.37 2.48
N PRO A 98 -2.32 -16.47 2.09
CA PRO A 98 -2.81 -17.35 1.02
C PRO A 98 -4.16 -18.01 1.36
N PRO A 99 -5.08 -18.15 0.38
CA PRO A 99 -4.98 -17.69 -1.00
C PRO A 99 -5.44 -16.21 -1.16
N ALA A 100 -4.50 -15.30 -1.44
CA ALA A 100 -4.80 -13.89 -1.69
C ALA A 100 -4.89 -13.61 -3.21
N ASP A 101 -5.94 -12.92 -3.63
CA ASP A 101 -6.10 -12.48 -5.02
C ASP A 101 -5.59 -11.03 -5.22
N THR A 102 -5.58 -10.58 -6.47
CA THR A 102 -5.14 -9.21 -6.82
C THR A 102 -5.97 -8.15 -6.10
N THR A 103 -7.26 -8.42 -5.82
CA THR A 103 -8.17 -7.50 -5.12
C THR A 103 -7.75 -7.33 -3.66
N ALA A 104 -7.45 -8.44 -2.97
CA ALA A 104 -6.98 -8.46 -1.60
C ALA A 104 -5.62 -7.76 -1.47
N VAL A 105 -4.70 -7.99 -2.40
CA VAL A 105 -3.39 -7.30 -2.45
C VAL A 105 -3.57 -5.79 -2.67
N ALA A 106 -4.49 -5.37 -3.54
CA ALA A 106 -4.79 -3.95 -3.75
C ALA A 106 -5.49 -3.32 -2.53
N ALA A 107 -6.27 -4.08 -1.77
CA ALA A 107 -6.84 -3.63 -0.50
C ALA A 107 -5.74 -3.48 0.58
N ALA A 108 -4.81 -4.43 0.67
CA ALA A 108 -3.66 -4.36 1.56
C ALA A 108 -2.81 -3.11 1.29
N LEU A 109 -2.55 -2.80 0.01
CA LEU A 109 -1.80 -1.59 -0.37
C LEU A 109 -2.51 -0.32 0.10
N ARG A 110 -3.84 -0.23 -0.08
CA ARG A 110 -4.63 0.90 0.42
C ARG A 110 -4.55 1.04 1.94
N VAL A 111 -4.55 -0.08 2.67
CA VAL A 111 -4.37 -0.07 4.13
C VAL A 111 -2.97 0.44 4.50
N CYS A 112 -1.93 0.06 3.77
CA CYS A 112 -0.58 0.62 3.95
C CYS A 112 -0.55 2.12 3.70
N ASP A 113 -1.17 2.60 2.62
CA ASP A 113 -1.23 4.03 2.28
C ASP A 113 -1.91 4.85 3.39
N LEU A 114 -3.02 4.35 3.94
CA LEU A 114 -3.67 4.96 5.11
C LEU A 114 -2.74 4.99 6.33
N GLY A 115 -2.04 3.89 6.60
CA GLY A 115 -1.08 3.82 7.70
C GLY A 115 0.10 4.77 7.53
N LEU A 116 0.59 4.96 6.30
CA LEU A 116 1.66 5.91 5.98
C LEU A 116 1.19 7.36 6.10
N LEU A 117 -0.04 7.65 5.68
CA LEU A 117 -0.61 8.99 5.72
C LEU A 117 -0.94 9.43 7.16
N MET A 118 -1.55 8.55 7.94
CA MET A 118 -2.15 8.88 9.24
C MET A 118 -1.33 8.37 10.42
N GLY A 119 -0.64 7.25 10.24
CA GLY A 119 0.17 6.65 11.28
C GLY A 119 1.48 7.39 11.53
N ALA A 120 2.26 6.84 12.45
CA ALA A 120 3.64 7.22 12.69
C ALA A 120 4.58 6.16 12.10
N ALA A 121 5.81 6.55 11.79
CA ALA A 121 6.86 5.61 11.45
C ALA A 121 7.07 4.59 12.58
N ILE A 122 7.02 3.31 12.24
CA ILE A 122 7.20 2.17 13.14
C ILE A 122 8.17 1.16 12.50
N LEU A 123 8.91 0.43 13.34
CA LEU A 123 9.75 -0.72 12.92
C LEU A 123 10.69 -0.40 11.73
N GLY A 124 11.27 0.81 11.70
CA GLY A 124 12.13 1.24 10.60
C GLY A 124 11.41 1.33 9.25
N ASP A 125 10.31 2.09 9.22
CA ASP A 125 9.47 2.37 8.05
C ASP A 125 8.91 1.11 7.38
N ILE A 126 8.49 0.15 8.19
CA ILE A 126 8.04 -1.15 7.71
C ILE A 126 6.83 -1.07 6.76
N LEU A 127 5.90 -0.15 6.98
CA LEU A 127 4.75 0.05 6.09
C LEU A 127 5.20 0.47 4.68
N LEU A 128 6.27 1.27 4.57
CA LEU A 128 6.82 1.67 3.28
C LEU A 128 7.44 0.47 2.55
N LYS A 129 8.16 -0.38 3.29
CA LYS A 129 8.76 -1.62 2.75
C LYS A 129 7.68 -2.61 2.30
N VAL A 130 6.64 -2.80 3.11
CA VAL A 130 5.49 -3.64 2.76
C VAL A 130 4.80 -3.10 1.51
N ALA A 131 4.47 -1.79 1.48
CA ALA A 131 3.85 -1.18 0.30
C ALA A 131 4.67 -1.39 -0.98
N ALA A 132 5.99 -1.26 -0.92
CA ALA A 132 6.88 -1.51 -2.05
C ALA A 132 6.80 -2.95 -2.58
N VAL A 133 6.75 -3.94 -1.67
CA VAL A 133 6.54 -5.36 -2.04
C VAL A 133 5.18 -5.56 -2.72
N LEU A 134 4.11 -5.01 -2.14
CA LEU A 134 2.75 -5.12 -2.69
C LEU A 134 2.65 -4.49 -4.09
N GLN A 135 3.21 -3.29 -4.27
CA GLN A 135 3.24 -2.60 -5.56
C GLN A 135 3.99 -3.40 -6.63
N THR A 136 5.16 -3.94 -6.27
CA THR A 136 5.97 -4.77 -7.19
C THR A 136 5.20 -6.01 -7.63
N HIS A 137 4.49 -6.67 -6.72
CA HIS A 137 3.65 -7.82 -7.04
C HIS A 137 2.49 -7.45 -7.99
N LEU A 138 1.80 -6.34 -7.73
CA LEU A 138 0.69 -5.87 -8.58
C LEU A 138 1.15 -5.48 -9.99
N ILE A 139 2.30 -4.83 -10.13
CA ILE A 139 2.90 -4.47 -11.43
C ILE A 139 3.27 -5.75 -12.20
N SER A 140 3.85 -6.74 -11.50
CA SER A 140 4.28 -8.00 -12.11
C SER A 140 3.11 -8.81 -12.66
N ARG A 141 1.96 -8.81 -11.96
CA ARG A 141 0.72 -9.44 -12.48
C ARG A 141 0.03 -8.66 -13.60
N LYS A 142 0.27 -7.36 -13.71
CA LYS A 142 -0.33 -6.51 -14.76
C LYS A 142 0.43 -6.61 -16.09
N ARG A 143 1.72 -6.99 -16.08
CA ARG A 143 2.48 -7.21 -17.32
C ARG A 143 1.97 -8.46 -18.03
N PRO A 144 1.46 -8.36 -19.27
CA PRO A 144 1.29 -9.53 -20.12
C PRO A 144 2.66 -10.18 -20.34
N ALA A 145 2.72 -11.51 -20.44
CA ALA A 145 3.92 -12.20 -20.88
C ALA A 145 4.43 -11.57 -22.19
N PRO A 146 5.76 -11.39 -22.37
CA PRO A 146 6.30 -10.93 -23.65
C PRO A 146 5.83 -11.90 -24.73
N GLY A 147 4.96 -11.44 -25.64
CA GLY A 147 4.63 -12.18 -26.85
C GLY A 147 5.90 -12.42 -27.66
N PRO A 148 5.97 -13.50 -28.45
CA PRO A 148 7.16 -13.83 -29.23
C PRO A 148 7.53 -12.64 -30.13
N SER A 149 8.78 -12.20 -29.99
CA SER A 149 9.35 -11.05 -30.69
C SER A 149 9.16 -11.19 -32.20
N GLN A 150 8.40 -10.29 -32.82
CA GLN A 150 8.44 -10.06 -34.26
C GLN A 150 9.45 -8.93 -34.49
N GLU A 151 10.57 -9.25 -35.15
CA GLU A 151 11.55 -8.27 -35.63
C GLU A 151 10.86 -7.19 -36.48
N PRO A 152 11.23 -5.91 -36.34
CA PRO A 152 10.70 -4.87 -37.22
C PRO A 152 11.32 -4.97 -38.63
N PRO A 153 10.52 -4.91 -39.71
CA PRO A 153 11.06 -4.91 -41.06
C PRO A 153 11.73 -3.56 -41.35
N SER A 154 13.02 -3.62 -41.68
CA SER A 154 13.81 -2.48 -42.13
C SER A 154 13.41 -2.09 -43.56
N THR A 155 12.70 -0.97 -43.75
CA THR A 155 12.54 -0.35 -45.07
C THR A 155 13.47 0.84 -45.23
N LYS A 156 14.50 0.62 -46.06
CA LYS A 156 15.44 1.62 -46.59
C LYS A 156 14.70 2.85 -47.15
N THR A 157 14.98 4.03 -46.61
CA THR A 157 14.61 5.31 -47.21
C THR A 157 15.61 5.69 -48.31
N LYS A 158 15.16 5.84 -49.57
CA LYS A 158 15.93 6.46 -50.65
C LYS A 158 15.48 7.90 -50.86
N GLY A 159 16.44 8.83 -50.70
CA GLY A 159 16.65 10.06 -51.48
C GLY A 159 15.47 10.98 -51.79
N LEU A 160 15.48 12.15 -51.14
CA LEU A 160 14.75 13.36 -51.52
C LEU A 160 15.29 13.95 -52.86
N PRO A 161 14.51 14.82 -53.53
CA PRO A 161 14.93 16.23 -53.48
C PRO A 161 13.80 17.22 -53.18
N ARG A 162 14.24 18.32 -52.54
CA ARG A 162 13.48 19.47 -52.04
C ARG A 162 12.69 20.17 -53.14
N GLU A 163 11.49 20.62 -52.80
CA GLU A 163 10.98 21.91 -53.29
C GLU A 163 10.55 22.81 -52.12
N TYR A 164 10.95 24.07 -52.25
CA TYR A 164 10.69 25.18 -51.35
C TYR A 164 9.30 25.77 -51.60
N GLY A 165 8.58 26.15 -50.54
CA GLY A 165 7.60 27.23 -50.65
C GLY A 165 6.39 27.15 -49.72
N GLY A 166 6.36 28.04 -48.73
CA GLY A 166 5.14 28.79 -48.40
C GLY A 166 4.31 28.34 -47.19
N GLY A 167 4.16 29.26 -46.24
CA GLY A 167 2.88 29.44 -45.55
C GLY A 167 2.75 28.89 -44.14
N PHE A 168 3.35 29.58 -43.17
CA PHE A 168 2.94 29.47 -41.77
C PHE A 168 1.58 30.19 -41.59
N THR A 169 0.51 29.45 -41.30
CA THR A 169 -0.69 30.03 -40.67
C THR A 169 -1.12 29.14 -39.50
N ALA A 170 -0.80 29.60 -38.30
CA ALA A 170 -1.40 29.07 -37.08
C ALA A 170 -2.86 29.56 -37.01
N LYS A 171 -3.83 28.66 -37.19
CA LYS A 171 -5.22 28.94 -36.81
C LYS A 171 -5.33 28.81 -35.29
N VAL A 172 -5.34 29.96 -34.62
CA VAL A 172 -5.84 30.09 -33.25
C VAL A 172 -7.35 29.87 -33.29
N VAL A 173 -7.83 28.85 -32.61
CA VAL A 173 -9.27 28.63 -32.37
C VAL A 173 -9.65 29.44 -31.12
N PRO A 174 -10.55 30.42 -31.20
CA PRO A 174 -11.01 31.12 -30.01
C PRO A 174 -12.01 30.26 -29.24
N MET A 175 -11.73 30.09 -27.95
CA MET A 175 -12.56 29.41 -26.96
C MET A 175 -13.65 30.39 -26.52
N VAL A 176 -14.90 30.16 -26.95
CA VAL A 176 -16.05 30.96 -26.53
C VAL A 176 -16.45 30.51 -25.11
N TRP A 177 -16.27 31.40 -24.15
CA TRP A 177 -16.89 31.30 -22.83
C TRP A 177 -18.33 31.82 -22.95
N GLY A 178 -19.31 30.97 -22.66
CA GLY A 178 -20.70 31.37 -22.52
C GLY A 178 -20.95 31.76 -21.07
N ASP A 179 -21.30 33.02 -20.85
CA ASP A 179 -21.85 33.54 -19.60
C ASP A 179 -23.35 33.82 -19.74
N VAL A 180 -24.03 33.67 -18.60
CA VAL A 180 -25.43 33.97 -18.21
C VAL A 180 -26.30 32.74 -17.99
#